data_AF-A0A1Y4L539-F1
#
_entry.id   AF-A0A1Y4L539-F1
#
_cell.length_a   1.000
_cell.length_b   1.000
_cell.length_c   1.000
_cell.angle_alpha   90.00
_cell.angle_beta   90.00
_cell.angle_gamma   90.00
#
_symmetry.space_group_name_H-M   'P 1'
#
loop_
_entity.id
_entity.type
_entity.pdbx_description
1 polymer ?
#
loop_
_entity_poly.entity_id
_entity_poly.type
_entity_poly.pdbx_seq_one_letter_code
_entity_poly.pdbx_strand_id
1 'polypeptide(L)'
;MELAVELLAKILERREITVSFPTLDLTAKDLLESASYQALCQIQAILKDDALSDPECFQKIEAVVQTLEDMGVSCGNRHDFG
;
A
#
# COMPACT_ATOMS: atom_id res chain seq x y z
N MET A 1 17.11 33.38 11.92
CA MET A 1 16.29 32.18 12.14
C MET A 1 16.82 30.96 11.38
N GLU A 2 17.37 31.13 10.17
CA GLU A 2 17.89 30.02 9.35
C GLU A 2 18.98 29.18 10.04
N LEU A 3 19.99 29.81 10.64
CA LEU A 3 21.08 29.10 11.34
C LEU A 3 20.59 28.20 12.48
N ALA A 4 19.54 28.60 13.20
CA ALA A 4 18.99 27.81 14.30
C ALA A 4 18.29 26.54 13.79
N VAL A 5 17.63 26.64 12.63
CA VAL A 5 16.98 25.50 11.97
C VAL A 5 18.03 24.52 11.42
N GLU A 6 19.10 25.03 10.82
CA GLU A 6 20.20 24.21 10.32
C GLU A 6 20.91 23.43 11.43
N LEU A 7 21.20 24.10 12.56
CA LEU A 7 21.80 23.46 13.74
C LEU A 7 20.88 22.38 14.31
N LEU A 8 19.58 22.66 14.41
CA LEU A 8 18.59 21.69 14.88
C LEU A 8 18.53 20.46 13.97
N ALA A 9 18.51 20.64 12.65
CA ALA A 9 18.51 19.55 11.69
C ALA A 9 19.75 18.64 11.84
N LYS A 10 20.94 19.24 12.00
CA LYS A 10 22.20 18.50 12.18
C LYS A 10 22.26 17.72 13.50
N ILE A 11 21.60 18.22 14.55
CA ILE A 11 21.50 17.53 15.84
C ILE A 11 20.54 16.34 15.73
N LEU A 12 19.40 16.52 15.08
CA LEU A 12 18.38 15.46 14.91
C LEU A 12 18.86 14.33 13.98
N GLU A 13 19.65 14.64 12.94
CA GLU A 13 20.23 13.67 11.99
C GLU A 13 21.09 12.59 12.68
N ARG A 14 21.65 12.89 13.87
CA ARG A 14 22.55 11.99 14.62
C ARG A 14 21.88 11.32 15.82
N ARG A 15 20.57 11.48 15.99
CA ARG A 15 19.83 10.95 17.14
C ARG A 15 18.96 9.81 16.67
N GLU A 16 18.78 8.83 17.54
CA GLU A 16 17.73 7.84 17.39
C GLU A 16 16.37 8.54 17.55
N ILE A 17 15.51 8.41 16.55
CA ILE A 17 14.16 8.97 16.55
C ILE A 17 13.18 7.82 16.75
N THR A 18 12.47 7.84 17.88
CA THR A 18 11.34 6.94 18.11
C THR A 18 10.04 7.70 17.82
N VAL A 19 9.27 7.22 16.85
CA VAL A 19 7.95 7.77 16.52
C VAL A 19 6.89 6.93 17.22
N SER A 20 6.04 7.58 18.02
CA SER A 20 4.86 6.96 18.61
C SER A 20 3.60 7.68 18.14
N PHE A 21 2.52 6.92 17.94
CA PHE A 21 1.21 7.44 17.55
C PHE A 21 0.21 7.20 18.68
N PRO A 22 0.22 8.02 19.74
CA PRO A 22 -0.55 7.78 20.96
C PRO A 22 -2.08 7.86 20.77
N THR A 23 -2.54 8.42 19.66
CA THR A 23 -3.98 8.53 19.31
C THR A 23 -4.38 7.61 18.17
N LEU A 24 -3.48 6.73 17.71
CA LEU A 24 -3.78 5.76 16.66
C LEU A 24 -4.48 4.56 17.32
N ASP A 25 -5.80 4.67 17.46
CA ASP A 25 -6.66 3.58 17.91
C ASP A 25 -7.03 2.71 16.70
N LEU A 26 -6.05 1.93 16.24
CA LEU A 26 -6.21 0.94 15.18
C LEU A 26 -6.03 -0.43 15.80
N THR A 27 -7.15 -1.11 16.03
CA THR A 27 -7.10 -2.50 16.48
C THR A 27 -6.94 -3.43 15.28
N ALA A 28 -6.46 -4.65 15.53
CA ALA A 28 -6.43 -5.69 14.50
C ALA A 28 -7.84 -5.93 13.90
N LYS A 29 -8.90 -5.73 14.71
CA LYS A 29 -10.28 -5.83 14.25
C LYS A 29 -10.64 -4.71 13.27
N ASP A 30 -10.26 -3.46 13.55
CA ASP A 30 -10.47 -2.34 12.62
C ASP A 30 -9.72 -2.55 11.30
N LEU A 31 -8.53 -3.16 11.36
CA LEU A 31 -7.79 -3.54 10.17
C LEU A 31 -8.52 -4.64 9.37
N LEU A 32 -9.02 -5.69 10.03
CA LEU A 32 -9.79 -6.76 9.38
C LEU A 32 -11.13 -6.29 8.82
N GLU A 33 -11.78 -5.32 9.46
CA GLU A 33 -13.04 -4.70 9.01
C GLU A 33 -12.82 -3.66 7.92
N SER A 34 -11.57 -3.22 7.69
CA SER A 34 -11.28 -2.27 6.62
C SER A 34 -11.37 -2.94 5.23
N ALA A 35 -12.17 -2.36 4.35
CA ALA A 35 -12.30 -2.80 2.97
C ALA A 35 -10.94 -2.78 2.24
N SER A 36 -10.09 -1.79 2.54
CA SER A 36 -8.74 -1.67 1.98
C SER A 36 -7.84 -2.86 2.32
N TYR A 37 -7.88 -3.38 3.54
CA TYR A 37 -7.12 -4.56 3.91
C TYR A 37 -7.61 -5.81 3.17
N GLN A 38 -8.92 -5.95 3.00
CA GLN A 38 -9.51 -7.07 2.24
C GLN A 38 -9.07 -7.05 0.76
N ALA A 39 -8.99 -5.88 0.13
CA ALA A 39 -8.41 -5.74 -1.22
C ALA A 39 -6.96 -6.21 -1.24
N LEU A 40 -6.15 -5.73 -0.29
CA LEU A 40 -4.73 -6.07 -0.24
C LEU A 40 -4.53 -7.59 -0.08
N CYS A 41 -5.39 -8.25 0.70
CA CYS A 41 -5.40 -9.71 0.80
C CYS A 41 -5.78 -10.39 -0.53
N GLN A 42 -6.79 -9.89 -1.25
CA GLN A 42 -7.20 -10.41 -2.55
C GLN A 42 -6.09 -10.23 -3.60
N ILE A 43 -5.51 -9.04 -3.71
CA ILE A 43 -4.37 -8.73 -4.58
C ILE A 43 -3.19 -9.65 -4.25
N GLN A 44 -2.87 -9.85 -2.97
CA GLN A 44 -1.79 -10.75 -2.58
C GLN A 44 -2.07 -12.20 -2.99
N ALA A 45 -3.31 -12.68 -2.86
CA ALA A 45 -3.69 -14.03 -3.27
C ALA A 45 -3.55 -14.22 -4.79
N ILE A 46 -4.00 -13.25 -5.58
CA ILE A 46 -3.84 -13.23 -7.04
C ILE A 46 -2.35 -13.29 -7.42
N LEU A 47 -1.50 -12.51 -6.76
CA LEU A 47 -0.07 -12.48 -7.06
C LEU A 47 0.65 -13.78 -6.69
N LYS A 48 0.31 -14.40 -5.55
CA LYS A 48 0.94 -15.64 -5.03
C LYS A 48 0.57 -16.93 -5.79
N ASP A 49 -0.37 -16.87 -6.72
CA ASP A 49 -0.79 -18.06 -7.47
C ASP A 49 0.24 -18.47 -8.52
N ASP A 50 1.27 -19.23 -8.13
CA ASP A 50 2.37 -19.65 -9.00
C ASP A 50 1.98 -20.69 -10.08
N ALA A 51 0.69 -21.07 -10.18
CA ALA A 51 0.21 -22.07 -11.13
C ALA A 51 0.03 -21.54 -12.57
N LEU A 52 0.15 -20.22 -12.77
CA LEU A 52 -0.17 -19.55 -14.02
C LEU A 52 1.08 -19.23 -14.86
N SER A 53 1.02 -19.53 -16.15
CA SER A 53 2.04 -19.29 -17.17
C SER A 53 2.13 -17.80 -17.56
N ASP A 54 3.23 -17.34 -18.21
CA ASP A 54 3.44 -15.93 -18.59
C ASP A 54 2.24 -15.24 -19.29
N PRO A 55 1.46 -15.90 -20.17
CA PRO A 55 0.24 -15.32 -20.75
C PRO A 55 -0.89 -15.07 -19.73
N GLU A 56 -0.96 -15.88 -18.67
CA GLU A 56 -1.99 -15.81 -17.62
C GLU A 56 -1.61 -14.77 -16.54
N CYS A 57 -0.36 -14.30 -16.52
CA CYS A 57 0.10 -13.21 -15.66
C CYS A 57 -0.65 -11.89 -15.94
N PHE A 58 -1.08 -11.66 -17.18
CA PHE A 58 -1.90 -10.50 -17.54
C PHE A 58 -3.29 -10.53 -16.90
N GLN A 59 -3.89 -11.72 -16.76
CA GLN A 59 -5.18 -11.91 -16.09
C GLN A 59 -5.08 -11.59 -14.59
N LYS A 60 -3.92 -11.86 -13.97
CA LYS A 60 -3.66 -11.45 -12.58
C LYS A 60 -3.63 -9.93 -12.44
N ILE A 61 -2.95 -9.24 -13.36
CA ILE A 61 -2.86 -7.78 -13.34
C ILE A 61 -4.25 -7.16 -13.54
N GLU A 62 -5.05 -7.71 -14.44
CA GLU A 62 -6.45 -7.30 -14.64
C GLU A 62 -7.31 -7.53 -13.38
N ALA A 63 -7.20 -8.70 -12.74
CA ALA A 63 -7.93 -8.98 -11.50
C ALA A 63 -7.51 -8.04 -10.34
N VAL A 64 -6.24 -7.66 -10.27
CA VAL A 64 -5.74 -6.65 -9.32
C VAL A 64 -6.33 -5.27 -9.61
N VAL A 65 -6.36 -4.87 -10.88
CA VAL A 65 -6.96 -3.59 -11.30
C VAL A 65 -8.44 -3.56 -10.95
N GLN A 66 -9.19 -4.62 -11.27
CA GLN A 66 -10.61 -4.70 -10.97
C GLN A 66 -10.89 -4.65 -9.46
N THR A 67 -10.07 -5.31 -8.65
CA THR A 67 -10.15 -5.23 -7.18
C THR A 67 -9.97 -3.79 -6.67
N LEU A 68 -9.10 -3.00 -7.29
CA LEU A 68 -8.87 -1.60 -6.93
C LEU A 68 -10.03 -0.70 -7.40
N GLU A 69 -10.55 -0.94 -8.60
CA GLU A 69 -11.68 -0.19 -9.16
C GLU A 69 -12.99 -0.43 -8.39
N ASP A 70 -13.24 -1.65 -7.93
CA ASP A 70 -14.38 -2.00 -7.06
C ASP A 70 -14.32 -1.24 -5.72
N MET A 71 -13.13 -0.80 -5.30
CA MET A 71 -12.92 0.06 -4.13
C MET A 71 -12.96 1.55 -4.45
N GLY A 72 -13.32 1.92 -5.68
CA GLY A 72 -13.38 3.30 -6.15
C GLY A 72 -12.02 3.92 -6.45
N VAL A 73 -10.95 3.12 -6.53
CA VAL A 73 -9.61 3.59 -6.88
C VAL A 73 -9.40 3.38 -8.38
N SER A 74 -9.37 4.47 -9.13
CA SER A 74 -9.08 4.41 -10.57
C SER A 74 -7.62 4.05 -10.84
N CYS A 75 -7.38 3.01 -11.65
CA CYS A 75 -6.05 2.60 -12.08
C CYS A 75 -5.59 3.21 -13.43
N GLY A 76 -6.40 4.11 -14.00
CA GLY A 76 -6.15 4.74 -15.30
C GLY A 76 -6.53 3.86 -16.50
N ASN A 77 -6.26 4.33 -17.72
CA ASN A 77 -6.85 3.73 -18.94
C ASN A 77 -6.05 2.56 -19.56
N ARG A 78 -5.00 2.05 -18.91
CA ARG A 78 -4.19 0.95 -19.46
C ARG A 78 -4.79 -0.39 -19.06
N HIS A 79 -5.88 -0.77 -19.72
CA HIS A 79 -6.50 -2.11 -19.66
C HIS A 79 -6.20 -2.95 -20.91
N ASP A 80 -5.25 -2.52 -21.73
CA ASP A 80 -4.93 -3.17 -23.01
C ASP A 80 -3.92 -4.30 -22.79
N PHE A 81 -4.38 -5.35 -22.11
CA PHE A 81 -3.66 -6.62 -21.99
C PHE A 81 -4.32 -7.61 -22.95
N GLY A 82 -3.85 -7.58 -24.20
CA GLY A 82 -4.40 -8.38 -25.31
C GLY A 82 -4.17 -9.88 -25.18
#